data_AF-A0A939A7F7-F1
#
_entry.id   AF-A0A939A7F7-F1
#
_cell.length_a   1.000
_cell.length_b   1.000
_cell.length_c   1.000
_cell.angle_alpha   90.00
_cell.angle_beta   90.00
_cell.angle_gamma   90.00
#
_symmetry.space_group_name_H-M   'P 1'
#
loop_
_entity.id
_entity.type
_entity.pdbx_description
1 polymer ?
#
loop_
_entity_poly.entity_id
_entity_poly.type
_entity_poly.pdbx_seq_one_letter_code
_entity_poly.pdbx_strand_id
1 'polypeptide(L)'
;MAQWQSSRGMTLARQLLAKLAGSAQVDEGAFFRDLWQYLLEAGLLRHVTLTGQRGNALPNTSGTAQVDADRFLLSAQSGLWRCLDCRRSYARPMPRNLCIRWRCNGQVVRAEEDGDDYDLRVLDVPFAMLRSREHSAQIPQDERERIERKFKSGHDEINTLVATPTLELGVDIGALDGVLMRNVPPAPANYWQRAGRAGRRHRMAVNLTYARPASHDRAYFDDPQKLLLGRIDPPSFNLKNDLMVRKHARAVVLSELRRLRVDSTLSQELRTRVQAALDQCFPPLVKTWLFDGQGNVRTEVYDVNGLAEVIMTHRETLTASVQRVFASQWPHADSGAVAPELLALAVDRMAADLGVVVRALRRRLQWALDQQARLSTAKQQKGALDPDEEALERRCSRLIRRLKGTENRGRSDSEGVDDTETFGVLALEGYLPGYGLDVGTIAVTHLPPPRGNLVDLQQWSLRRANGLALREHVPGNLVYANNHRFAPRFFQPQPEGTEVFQVDPVAEAVSHAGVPGGMATLAAGQLVAMPVCDVDLAHASTISDDEDFRFQLGVTVFGYEQ
;
A
#
# COMPACT_ATOMS: atom_id res chain seq x y z
N MET A 1 -49.60 6.92 8.12
CA MET A 1 -50.02 6.82 6.70
C MET A 1 -50.94 7.98 6.38
N ALA A 2 -50.50 8.93 5.56
CA ALA A 2 -51.37 10.00 5.06
C ALA A 2 -52.17 9.47 3.86
N GLN A 3 -53.43 9.07 4.07
CA GLN A 3 -54.37 9.01 2.95
C GLN A 3 -54.66 10.45 2.54
N TRP A 4 -54.46 10.78 1.26
CA TRP A 4 -54.91 12.05 0.70
C TRP A 4 -56.44 12.08 0.77
N GLN A 5 -56.98 12.67 1.83
CA GLN A 5 -58.38 13.08 1.87
C GLN A 5 -58.51 14.27 0.93
N SER A 6 -59.12 14.07 -0.23
CA SER A 6 -59.54 15.21 -1.04
C SER A 6 -60.59 16.02 -0.27
N SER A 7 -60.65 17.32 -0.49
CA SER A 7 -61.63 18.24 0.13
C SER A 7 -63.11 17.87 -0.09
N ARG A 8 -63.39 16.84 -0.92
CA ARG A 8 -64.73 16.30 -1.20
C ARG A 8 -64.95 14.89 -0.63
N GLY A 9 -64.09 14.41 0.27
CA GLY A 9 -64.28 13.10 0.93
C GLY A 9 -64.02 11.87 0.03
N MET A 10 -63.49 12.04 -1.19
CA MET A 10 -63.05 10.91 -2.00
C MET A 10 -61.66 10.44 -1.58
N THR A 11 -61.53 9.13 -1.35
CA THR A 11 -60.29 8.41 -1.04
C THR A 11 -59.92 7.45 -2.17
N LEU A 12 -58.66 6.99 -2.22
CA LEU A 12 -58.22 5.98 -3.20
C LEU A 12 -59.11 4.73 -3.19
N ALA A 13 -59.49 4.28 -1.99
CA ALA A 13 -60.35 3.11 -1.81
C ALA A 13 -61.75 3.34 -2.40
N ARG A 14 -62.37 4.50 -2.14
CA ARG A 14 -63.69 4.86 -2.71
C ARG A 14 -63.65 4.97 -4.22
N GLN A 15 -62.62 5.61 -4.77
CA GLN A 15 -62.44 5.69 -6.23
C GLN A 15 -62.26 4.29 -6.84
N LEU A 16 -61.48 3.42 -6.19
CA LEU A 16 -61.28 2.06 -6.68
C LEU A 16 -62.58 1.26 -6.65
N LEU A 17 -63.37 1.39 -5.57
CA LEU A 17 -64.68 0.76 -5.47
C LEU A 17 -65.61 1.23 -6.60
N ALA A 18 -65.69 2.53 -6.87
CA ALA A 18 -66.50 3.07 -7.96
C ALA A 18 -66.07 2.50 -9.34
N LYS A 19 -64.76 2.39 -9.59
CA LYS A 19 -64.23 1.77 -10.82
C LYS A 19 -64.55 0.29 -10.93
N LEU A 20 -64.48 -0.45 -9.82
CA LEU A 20 -64.74 -1.90 -9.80
C LEU A 20 -66.22 -2.24 -9.80
N ALA A 21 -67.07 -1.40 -9.20
CA ALA A 21 -68.53 -1.57 -9.19
C ALA A 21 -69.14 -1.32 -10.57
N GLY A 22 -68.56 -0.40 -11.37
CA GLY A 22 -69.09 -0.05 -12.69
C GLY A 22 -70.44 0.65 -12.56
N SER A 23 -71.50 0.08 -13.14
CA SER A 23 -72.88 0.57 -13.05
C SER A 23 -73.67 0.03 -11.85
N ALA A 24 -73.08 -0.84 -11.02
CA ALA A 24 -73.74 -1.39 -9.86
C ALA A 24 -73.87 -0.34 -8.75
N GLN A 25 -75.07 -0.21 -8.18
CA GLN A 25 -75.30 0.64 -7.02
C GLN A 25 -74.82 -0.09 -5.76
N VAL A 26 -73.69 0.34 -5.21
CA VAL A 26 -73.05 -0.26 -4.03
C VAL A 26 -73.13 0.71 -2.86
N ASP A 27 -73.62 0.26 -1.71
CA ASP A 27 -73.44 0.99 -0.45
C ASP A 27 -71.96 0.90 -0.03
N GLU A 28 -71.24 2.00 -0.22
CA GLU A 28 -69.81 2.09 0.11
C GLU A 28 -69.54 1.75 1.59
N GLY A 29 -70.42 2.20 2.49
CA GLY A 29 -70.24 2.03 3.93
C GLY A 29 -70.39 0.57 4.36
N ALA A 30 -71.40 -0.11 3.83
CA ALA A 30 -71.58 -1.55 4.05
C ALA A 30 -70.42 -2.34 3.45
N PHE A 31 -70.05 -2.06 2.20
CA PHE A 31 -68.97 -2.77 1.51
C PHE A 31 -67.64 -2.71 2.26
N PHE A 32 -67.22 -1.53 2.74
CA PHE A 32 -65.95 -1.42 3.47
C PHE A 32 -65.98 -2.10 4.83
N ARG A 33 -67.13 -2.13 5.52
CA ARG A 33 -67.29 -2.87 6.77
C ARG A 33 -67.19 -4.37 6.52
N ASP A 34 -67.90 -4.87 5.51
CA ASP A 34 -67.91 -6.29 5.16
C ASP A 34 -66.52 -6.74 4.67
N LEU A 35 -65.84 -5.92 3.87
CA LEU A 35 -64.46 -6.18 3.45
C LEU A 35 -63.50 -6.23 4.64
N TRP A 36 -63.65 -5.31 5.59
CA TRP A 36 -62.82 -5.29 6.79
C TRP A 36 -63.04 -6.54 7.66
N GLN A 37 -64.30 -6.93 7.85
CA GLN A 37 -64.66 -8.16 8.57
C GLN A 37 -64.11 -9.39 7.85
N TYR A 38 -64.27 -9.47 6.53
CA TYR A 38 -63.72 -10.55 5.71
C TYR A 38 -62.19 -10.66 5.87
N LEU A 39 -61.45 -9.55 5.86
CA LEU A 39 -59.99 -9.57 6.03
C LEU A 39 -59.56 -10.07 7.43
N LEU A 40 -60.36 -9.81 8.46
CA LEU A 40 -60.15 -10.35 9.81
C LEU A 40 -60.47 -11.85 9.88
N GLU A 41 -61.61 -12.28 9.31
CA GLU A 41 -62.02 -13.68 9.25
C GLU A 41 -61.05 -14.53 8.41
N ALA A 42 -60.58 -13.98 7.30
CA ALA A 42 -59.54 -14.57 6.46
C ALA A 42 -58.16 -14.58 7.12
N GLY A 43 -58.00 -13.97 8.32
CA GLY A 43 -56.76 -13.92 9.07
C GLY A 43 -55.64 -13.11 8.40
N LEU A 44 -55.96 -12.29 7.38
CA LEU A 44 -55.00 -11.39 6.74
C LEU A 44 -54.75 -10.15 7.59
N LEU A 45 -55.75 -9.75 8.37
CA LEU A 45 -55.62 -8.77 9.44
C LEU A 45 -55.77 -9.48 10.78
N ARG A 46 -54.97 -9.07 11.77
CA ARG A 46 -55.10 -9.50 13.17
C ARG A 46 -55.20 -8.30 14.07
N HIS A 47 -56.03 -8.39 15.11
CA HIS A 47 -56.09 -7.37 16.14
C HIS A 47 -54.78 -7.36 16.93
N VAL A 48 -54.20 -6.17 17.10
CA VAL A 48 -52.95 -5.97 17.83
C VAL A 48 -53.09 -4.84 18.83
N THR A 49 -52.40 -4.99 19.96
CA THR A 49 -52.26 -3.92 20.95
C THR A 49 -50.95 -3.20 20.68
N LEU A 50 -51.03 -1.94 20.28
CA LEU A 50 -49.84 -1.11 20.10
C LEU A 50 -49.25 -0.77 21.46
N THR A 51 -47.98 -1.13 21.67
CA THR A 51 -47.24 -0.84 22.90
C THR A 51 -46.24 0.30 22.66
N GLY A 52 -46.05 1.14 23.68
CA GLY A 52 -44.99 2.14 23.69
C GLY A 52 -43.63 1.51 23.99
N GLN A 53 -42.57 2.33 23.95
CA GLN A 53 -41.18 1.89 24.16
C GLN A 53 -40.93 1.19 25.52
N ARG A 54 -41.81 1.41 26.50
CA ARG A 54 -41.79 0.78 27.84
C ARG A 54 -42.74 -0.42 27.99
N GLY A 55 -43.31 -0.92 26.88
CA GLY A 55 -44.21 -2.08 26.88
C GLY A 55 -45.66 -1.80 27.29
N ASN A 56 -46.00 -0.57 27.73
CA ASN A 56 -47.36 -0.20 28.07
C ASN A 56 -48.23 0.00 26.82
N ALA A 57 -49.48 -0.45 26.87
CA ALA A 57 -50.45 -0.21 25.80
C ALA A 57 -50.68 1.30 25.61
N LEU A 58 -50.72 1.74 24.36
CA LEU A 58 -50.98 3.14 24.03
C LEU A 58 -52.47 3.49 24.30
N PRO A 59 -52.75 4.68 24.87
CA PRO A 59 -54.13 5.12 25.06
C PRO A 59 -54.80 5.39 23.70
N ASN A 60 -56.10 5.07 23.60
CA ASN A 60 -56.93 5.25 22.40
C ASN A 60 -56.53 4.43 21.15
N THR A 61 -55.81 3.31 21.32
CA THR A 61 -55.46 2.41 20.20
C THR A 61 -56.26 1.09 20.19
N SER A 62 -57.39 1.05 20.90
CA SER A 62 -58.30 -0.11 20.88
C SER A 62 -58.90 -0.32 19.48
N GLY A 63 -58.96 -1.59 19.04
CA GLY A 63 -59.45 -1.93 17.70
C GLY A 63 -58.42 -1.82 16.58
N THR A 64 -57.15 -1.57 16.88
CA THR A 64 -56.07 -1.59 15.87
C THR A 64 -55.93 -3.00 15.29
N ALA A 65 -55.80 -3.08 13.97
CA ALA A 65 -55.46 -4.30 13.27
C ALA A 65 -54.19 -4.10 12.45
N GLN A 66 -53.35 -5.13 12.40
CA GLN A 66 -52.13 -5.18 11.59
C GLN A 66 -52.23 -6.30 10.57
N VAL A 67 -51.57 -6.13 9.43
CA VAL A 67 -51.44 -7.20 8.44
C VAL A 67 -50.55 -8.31 8.97
N ASP A 68 -51.02 -9.55 8.88
CA ASP A 68 -50.31 -10.74 9.34
C ASP A 68 -49.12 -11.04 8.41
N ALA A 69 -47.90 -10.71 8.88
CA ALA A 69 -46.67 -10.88 8.11
C ALA A 69 -46.39 -12.34 7.75
N ASP A 70 -46.79 -13.28 8.62
CA ASP A 70 -46.53 -14.72 8.47
C ASP A 70 -47.32 -15.33 7.31
N ARG A 71 -48.34 -14.62 6.80
CA ARG A 71 -49.13 -15.03 5.64
C ARG A 71 -48.64 -14.47 4.31
N PHE A 72 -47.63 -13.61 4.32
CA PHE A 72 -47.01 -13.14 3.07
C PHE A 72 -46.06 -14.20 2.52
N LEU A 73 -46.41 -14.72 1.34
CA LEU A 73 -45.54 -15.58 0.57
C LEU A 73 -44.89 -14.77 -0.55
N LEU A 74 -43.58 -14.92 -0.71
CA LEU A 74 -42.88 -14.44 -1.89
C LEU A 74 -43.00 -15.50 -2.98
N SER A 75 -43.49 -15.08 -4.15
CA SER A 75 -43.55 -15.93 -5.34
C SER A 75 -42.80 -15.24 -6.47
N ALA A 76 -42.02 -16.01 -7.22
CA ALA A 76 -41.44 -15.52 -8.47
C ALA A 76 -42.59 -15.22 -9.44
N GLN A 77 -42.57 -14.02 -10.04
CA GLN A 77 -43.56 -13.59 -11.03
C GLN A 77 -42.89 -13.54 -12.39
N SER A 78 -43.56 -14.05 -13.43
CA SER A 78 -43.10 -13.97 -14.82
C SER A 78 -43.90 -12.92 -15.60
N GLY A 79 -43.28 -11.75 -15.76
CA GLY A 79 -43.82 -10.63 -16.52
C GLY A 79 -44.46 -9.53 -15.68
N LEU A 80 -44.59 -8.36 -16.31
CA LEU A 80 -45.15 -7.15 -15.73
C LEU A 80 -46.50 -6.84 -16.37
N TRP A 81 -47.35 -6.10 -15.67
CA TRP A 81 -48.62 -5.59 -16.20
C TRP A 81 -48.55 -4.08 -16.26
N ARG A 82 -48.68 -3.48 -17.44
CA ARG A 82 -48.51 -2.04 -17.65
C ARG A 82 -49.83 -1.39 -18.08
N CYS A 83 -50.16 -0.28 -17.44
CA CYS A 83 -51.32 0.52 -17.85
C CYS A 83 -51.04 1.21 -19.20
N LEU A 84 -52.01 1.14 -20.12
CA LEU A 84 -51.91 1.79 -21.43
C LEU A 84 -51.87 3.33 -21.33
N ASP A 85 -52.64 3.91 -20.41
CA ASP A 85 -52.75 5.37 -20.29
C ASP A 85 -51.62 5.98 -19.44
N CYS A 86 -51.40 5.46 -18.23
CA CYS A 86 -50.46 6.06 -17.29
C CYS A 86 -49.09 5.38 -17.22
N ARG A 87 -48.87 4.31 -17.99
CA ARG A 87 -47.64 3.52 -18.04
C ARG A 87 -47.18 2.92 -16.69
N ARG A 88 -48.00 2.99 -15.63
CA ARG A 88 -47.69 2.38 -14.33
C ARG A 88 -47.63 0.86 -14.48
N SER A 89 -46.55 0.28 -13.98
CA SER A 89 -46.34 -1.16 -13.93
C SER A 89 -46.87 -1.77 -12.64
N TYR A 90 -47.34 -3.00 -12.74
CA TYR A 90 -47.87 -3.82 -11.66
C TYR A 90 -47.27 -5.22 -11.77
N ALA A 91 -47.02 -5.86 -10.63
CA ALA A 91 -46.45 -7.20 -10.56
C ALA A 91 -47.49 -8.34 -10.68
N ARG A 92 -48.77 -8.01 -10.89
CA ARG A 92 -49.87 -8.98 -11.01
C ARG A 92 -51.02 -8.40 -11.85
N PRO A 93 -51.92 -9.22 -12.41
CA PRO A 93 -53.12 -8.71 -13.07
C PRO A 93 -54.01 -8.00 -12.06
N MET A 94 -54.53 -6.83 -12.44
CA MET A 94 -55.46 -6.08 -11.60
C MET A 94 -56.89 -6.62 -11.76
N PRO A 95 -57.75 -6.54 -10.73
CA PRO A 95 -59.16 -6.91 -10.89
C PRO A 95 -59.80 -6.18 -12.07
N ARG A 96 -60.47 -6.94 -12.96
CA ARG A 96 -61.03 -6.46 -14.24
C ARG A 96 -60.02 -5.77 -15.18
N ASN A 97 -58.71 -5.99 -15.00
CA ASN A 97 -57.63 -5.32 -15.74
C ASN A 97 -57.68 -3.78 -15.68
N LEU A 98 -58.17 -3.20 -14.58
CA LEU A 98 -58.29 -1.75 -14.41
C LEU A 98 -57.12 -1.16 -13.61
N CYS A 99 -56.68 0.04 -13.99
CA CYS A 99 -55.61 0.74 -13.29
C CYS A 99 -56.08 1.31 -11.94
N ILE A 100 -55.41 0.89 -10.85
CA ILE A 100 -55.70 1.36 -9.48
C ILE A 100 -55.07 2.72 -9.15
N ARG A 101 -54.35 3.36 -10.10
CA ARG A 101 -53.77 4.68 -9.89
C ARG A 101 -54.90 5.71 -9.67
N TRP A 102 -54.67 6.62 -8.72
CA TRP A 102 -55.56 7.75 -8.48
C TRP A 102 -55.83 8.51 -9.78
N ARG A 103 -57.12 8.72 -10.11
CA ARG A 103 -57.59 9.41 -11.32
C ARG A 103 -57.16 8.84 -12.68
N CYS A 104 -56.75 7.58 -12.75
CA CYS A 104 -56.47 6.89 -14.02
C CYS A 104 -57.58 5.89 -14.38
N ASN A 105 -58.15 5.96 -15.59
CA ASN A 105 -59.17 5.02 -16.06
C ASN A 105 -58.64 3.96 -17.03
N GLY A 106 -57.33 3.93 -17.23
CA GLY A 106 -56.70 3.04 -18.21
C GLY A 106 -56.79 1.57 -17.86
N GLN A 107 -56.74 0.76 -18.91
CA GLN A 107 -56.64 -0.68 -18.82
C GLN A 107 -55.18 -1.11 -18.62
N VAL A 108 -54.99 -2.19 -17.88
CA VAL A 108 -53.70 -2.80 -17.60
C VAL A 108 -53.58 -4.06 -18.43
N VAL A 109 -52.56 -4.12 -19.28
CA VAL A 109 -52.26 -5.26 -20.13
C VAL A 109 -50.94 -5.89 -19.69
N ARG A 110 -50.72 -7.17 -20.02
CA ARG A 110 -49.42 -7.80 -19.81
C ARG A 110 -48.40 -7.09 -20.70
N ALA A 111 -47.33 -6.61 -20.10
CA ALA A 111 -46.18 -6.06 -20.80
C ALA A 111 -45.25 -7.23 -21.14
N GLU A 112 -44.86 -7.32 -22.40
CA GLU A 112 -43.76 -8.18 -22.81
C GLU A 112 -42.45 -7.59 -22.31
N GLU A 113 -41.53 -8.49 -21.94
CA GLU A 113 -40.16 -8.12 -21.61
C GLU A 113 -39.47 -7.66 -22.89
N ASP A 114 -38.80 -6.52 -22.83
CA ASP A 114 -38.02 -6.06 -23.97
C ASP A 114 -36.81 -6.97 -24.11
N GLY A 115 -36.81 -7.74 -25.20
CA GLY A 115 -35.77 -8.72 -25.47
C GLY A 115 -34.38 -8.08 -25.54
N ASP A 116 -34.26 -6.78 -25.83
CA ASP A 116 -32.99 -6.03 -25.92
C ASP A 116 -32.61 -5.26 -24.66
N ASP A 117 -33.39 -5.37 -23.57
CA ASP A 117 -33.04 -4.76 -22.28
C ASP A 117 -31.79 -5.45 -21.70
N TYR A 118 -30.66 -4.74 -21.79
CA TYR A 118 -29.35 -5.22 -21.32
C TYR A 118 -29.37 -5.59 -19.84
N ASP A 119 -30.08 -4.82 -19.00
CA ASP A 119 -30.09 -5.05 -17.56
C ASP A 119 -30.84 -6.35 -17.25
N LEU A 120 -31.96 -6.62 -17.93
CA LEU A 120 -32.68 -7.89 -17.81
C LEU A 120 -31.86 -9.07 -18.35
N ARG A 121 -31.22 -8.91 -19.51
CA ARG A 121 -30.31 -9.93 -20.07
C ARG A 121 -29.17 -10.28 -19.13
N VAL A 122 -28.57 -9.28 -18.46
CA VAL A 122 -27.48 -9.50 -17.50
C VAL A 122 -27.96 -10.24 -16.25
N LEU A 123 -29.21 -10.05 -15.82
CA LEU A 123 -29.79 -10.78 -14.68
C LEU A 123 -30.06 -12.26 -15.00
N ASP A 124 -30.35 -12.59 -16.26
CA ASP A 124 -30.59 -13.97 -16.70
C ASP A 124 -29.30 -14.76 -17.00
N VAL A 125 -28.17 -14.07 -17.14
CA VAL A 125 -26.86 -14.71 -17.27
C VAL A 125 -26.35 -15.07 -15.86
N PRO A 126 -25.80 -16.29 -15.65
CA PRO A 126 -25.15 -16.61 -14.38
C PRO A 126 -24.02 -15.60 -14.11
N PHE A 127 -24.22 -14.73 -13.11
CA PHE A 127 -23.22 -13.75 -12.71
C PHE A 127 -22.29 -14.37 -11.66
N ALA A 128 -20.99 -14.20 -11.85
CA ALA A 128 -20.00 -14.50 -10.83
C ALA A 128 -19.70 -13.21 -10.05
N MET A 129 -19.75 -13.25 -8.72
CA MET A 129 -19.32 -12.11 -7.91
C MET A 129 -17.81 -11.90 -8.09
N LEU A 130 -17.42 -10.66 -8.37
CA LEU A 130 -16.01 -10.27 -8.36
C LEU A 130 -15.49 -10.32 -6.92
N ARG A 131 -14.46 -11.13 -6.70
CA ARG A 131 -13.76 -11.26 -5.43
C ARG A 131 -12.34 -10.80 -5.64
N SER A 132 -12.17 -9.49 -5.52
CA SER A 132 -10.89 -8.83 -5.77
C SER A 132 -9.95 -8.89 -4.58
N ARG A 133 -8.65 -8.99 -4.87
CA ARG A 133 -7.57 -8.71 -3.91
C ARG A 133 -6.55 -7.76 -4.52
N GLU A 134 -5.98 -6.92 -3.67
CA GLU A 134 -4.86 -6.05 -4.05
C GLU A 134 -3.61 -6.91 -4.28
N HIS A 135 -2.79 -6.52 -5.25
CA HIS A 135 -1.46 -7.07 -5.49
C HIS A 135 -0.47 -5.95 -5.76
N SER A 136 0.16 -5.43 -4.70
CA SER A 136 1.09 -4.30 -4.79
C SER A 136 2.36 -4.59 -4.00
N ALA A 137 3.40 -3.79 -4.22
CA ALA A 137 4.65 -3.89 -3.44
C ALA A 137 4.47 -3.50 -1.97
N GLN A 138 3.28 -3.03 -1.58
CA GLN A 138 2.95 -2.66 -0.21
C GLN A 138 2.38 -3.85 0.58
N ILE A 139 1.99 -4.93 -0.09
CA ILE A 139 1.52 -6.15 0.58
C ILE A 139 2.73 -7.02 0.95
N PRO A 140 2.78 -7.55 2.19
CA PRO A 140 3.78 -8.53 2.59
C PRO A 140 3.90 -9.69 1.59
N GLN A 141 5.11 -10.21 1.39
CA GLN A 141 5.36 -11.20 0.35
C GLN A 141 4.60 -12.52 0.59
N ASP A 142 4.53 -12.99 1.83
CA ASP A 142 3.78 -14.19 2.22
C ASP A 142 2.29 -14.07 1.88
N GLU A 143 1.73 -12.90 2.12
CA GLU A 143 0.35 -12.57 1.76
C GLU A 143 0.18 -12.47 0.24
N ARG A 144 1.13 -11.86 -0.49
CA ARG A 144 1.16 -11.85 -1.97
C ARG A 144 1.19 -13.27 -2.53
N GLU A 145 2.08 -14.13 -2.06
CA GLU A 145 2.15 -15.52 -2.49
C GLU A 145 0.87 -16.29 -2.17
N ARG A 146 0.25 -16.02 -1.01
CA ARG A 146 -1.03 -16.62 -0.65
C ARG A 146 -2.13 -16.19 -1.63
N ILE A 147 -2.19 -14.90 -1.98
CA ILE A 147 -3.11 -14.34 -2.97
C ILE A 147 -2.86 -14.97 -4.35
N GLU A 148 -1.60 -15.05 -4.80
CA GLU A 148 -1.22 -15.67 -6.07
C GLU A 148 -1.61 -17.15 -6.13
N ARG A 149 -1.31 -17.94 -5.08
CA ARG A 149 -1.68 -19.36 -4.99
C ARG A 149 -3.20 -19.55 -5.03
N LYS A 150 -3.94 -18.71 -4.30
CA LYS A 150 -5.41 -18.75 -4.28
C LYS A 150 -6.03 -18.33 -5.61
N PHE A 151 -5.44 -17.37 -6.30
CA PHE A 151 -5.87 -16.97 -7.63
C PHE A 151 -5.59 -18.07 -8.67
N LYS A 152 -4.41 -18.70 -8.61
CA LYS A 152 -3.97 -19.75 -9.53
C LYS A 152 -4.71 -21.07 -9.36
N SER A 153 -5.16 -21.39 -8.14
CA SER A 153 -5.90 -22.63 -7.86
C SER A 153 -7.26 -22.69 -8.54
N GLY A 154 -7.75 -21.59 -9.13
CA GLY A 154 -9.05 -21.52 -9.79
C GLY A 154 -10.22 -21.65 -8.81
N HIS A 155 -9.95 -21.60 -7.50
CA HIS A 155 -11.00 -21.52 -6.50
C HIS A 155 -11.69 -20.18 -6.60
N ASP A 156 -13.01 -20.21 -6.44
CA ASP A 156 -13.87 -19.05 -6.47
C ASP A 156 -13.54 -18.02 -5.37
N GLU A 157 -12.58 -18.27 -4.47
CA GLU A 157 -12.17 -17.34 -3.42
C GLU A 157 -11.57 -16.02 -3.95
N ILE A 158 -10.78 -16.06 -5.03
CA ILE A 158 -10.17 -14.88 -5.66
C ILE A 158 -10.21 -15.06 -7.17
N ASN A 159 -10.99 -14.22 -7.85
CA ASN A 159 -11.12 -14.25 -9.32
C ASN A 159 -10.70 -12.92 -9.98
N THR A 160 -10.27 -11.93 -9.19
CA THR A 160 -9.82 -10.62 -9.69
C THR A 160 -8.60 -10.15 -8.90
N LEU A 161 -7.54 -9.71 -9.59
CA LEU A 161 -6.38 -9.07 -8.98
C LEU A 161 -6.31 -7.60 -9.38
N VAL A 162 -6.25 -6.72 -8.39
CA VAL A 162 -6.02 -5.28 -8.60
C VAL A 162 -4.55 -5.01 -8.32
N ALA A 163 -3.76 -4.91 -9.38
CA ALA A 163 -2.31 -4.87 -9.27
C ALA A 163 -1.68 -3.54 -9.67
N THR A 164 -0.54 -3.23 -9.05
CA THR A 164 0.40 -2.22 -9.53
C THR A 164 1.38 -2.89 -10.53
N PRO A 165 2.48 -2.24 -10.96
CA PRO A 165 3.48 -2.88 -11.84
C PRO A 165 4.13 -4.18 -11.31
N THR A 166 3.76 -4.64 -10.11
CA THR A 166 4.23 -5.91 -9.54
C THR A 166 3.93 -7.13 -10.40
N LEU A 167 2.83 -7.12 -11.17
CA LEU A 167 2.48 -8.19 -12.11
C LEU A 167 3.00 -7.95 -13.54
N GLU A 168 3.74 -6.87 -13.79
CA GLU A 168 4.44 -6.68 -15.07
C GLU A 168 5.65 -7.61 -15.18
N LEU A 169 6.35 -7.84 -14.07
CA LEU A 169 7.49 -8.75 -13.97
C LEU A 169 7.04 -10.21 -13.87
N GLY A 170 7.86 -11.16 -14.33
CA GLY A 170 7.55 -12.57 -14.69
C GLY A 170 6.91 -13.53 -13.67
N VAL A 171 6.03 -13.06 -12.77
CA VAL A 171 5.21 -13.88 -11.88
C VAL A 171 4.26 -14.75 -12.71
N ASP A 172 4.26 -16.07 -12.46
CA ASP A 172 3.38 -17.02 -13.13
C ASP A 172 2.05 -17.20 -12.38
N ILE A 173 1.15 -16.23 -12.59
CA ILE A 173 -0.23 -16.23 -12.07
C ILE A 173 -1.19 -17.05 -12.95
N GLY A 174 -0.70 -17.77 -13.96
CA GLY A 174 -1.54 -18.42 -14.97
C GLY A 174 -1.96 -17.48 -16.10
N ALA A 175 -2.90 -17.93 -16.94
CA ALA A 175 -3.43 -17.14 -18.05
C ALA A 175 -4.70 -16.41 -17.63
N LEU A 176 -4.75 -15.11 -17.87
CA LEU A 176 -5.94 -14.31 -17.61
C LEU A 176 -6.88 -14.36 -18.83
N ASP A 177 -8.19 -14.39 -18.57
CA ASP A 177 -9.21 -14.22 -19.61
C ASP A 177 -9.33 -12.75 -20.06
N GLY A 178 -8.86 -11.81 -19.24
CA GLY A 178 -8.77 -10.41 -19.62
C GLY A 178 -7.94 -9.57 -18.65
N VAL A 179 -7.53 -8.39 -19.12
CA VAL A 179 -6.80 -7.38 -18.34
C VAL A 179 -7.49 -6.04 -18.50
N LEU A 180 -7.80 -5.41 -17.37
CA LEU A 180 -8.33 -4.06 -17.30
C LEU A 180 -7.22 -3.10 -16.85
N MET A 181 -6.81 -2.20 -17.73
CA MET A 181 -5.87 -1.12 -17.44
C MET A 181 -6.64 0.15 -17.11
N ARG A 182 -6.63 0.58 -15.83
CA ARG A 182 -7.32 1.80 -15.36
C ARG A 182 -6.80 3.10 -16.00
N ASN A 183 -5.58 3.08 -16.52
CA ASN A 183 -4.96 4.20 -17.20
C ASN A 183 -4.11 3.70 -18.36
N VAL A 184 -3.84 4.59 -19.31
CA VAL A 184 -2.87 4.30 -20.36
C VAL A 184 -1.49 4.06 -19.70
N PRO A 185 -0.83 2.90 -19.95
CA PRO A 185 0.51 2.64 -19.42
C PRO A 185 1.51 3.72 -19.84
N PRO A 186 2.56 3.97 -19.03
CA PRO A 186 3.48 5.08 -19.28
C PRO A 186 4.32 4.88 -20.54
N ALA A 187 4.69 3.64 -20.87
CA ALA A 187 5.42 3.31 -22.09
C ALA A 187 4.82 2.10 -22.82
N PRO A 188 5.09 1.96 -24.15
CA PRO A 188 4.70 0.80 -24.95
C PRO A 188 5.13 -0.54 -24.35
N ALA A 189 6.32 -0.60 -23.76
CA ALA A 189 6.83 -1.80 -23.10
C ALA A 189 5.93 -2.26 -21.96
N ASN A 190 5.49 -1.33 -21.10
CA ASN A 190 4.57 -1.64 -19.99
C ASN A 190 3.21 -2.13 -20.52
N TYR A 191 2.71 -1.51 -21.59
CA TYR A 191 1.46 -1.94 -22.21
C TYR A 191 1.54 -3.40 -22.66
N TRP A 192 2.57 -3.76 -23.43
CA TRP A 192 2.72 -5.13 -23.94
C TRP A 192 3.01 -6.15 -22.83
N GLN A 193 3.74 -5.77 -21.79
CA GLN A 193 3.95 -6.63 -20.62
C GLN A 193 2.65 -6.90 -19.84
N ARG A 194 1.76 -5.91 -19.71
CA ARG A 194 0.46 -6.05 -19.03
C ARG A 194 -0.54 -6.82 -19.89
N ALA A 195 -0.72 -6.39 -21.15
CA ALA A 195 -1.66 -7.01 -22.08
C ALA A 195 -1.27 -8.47 -22.41
N GLY A 196 0.03 -8.78 -22.44
CA GLY A 196 0.56 -10.12 -22.65
C GLY A 196 0.30 -11.10 -21.49
N ARG A 197 -0.25 -10.65 -20.36
CA ARG A 197 -0.73 -11.54 -19.28
C ARG A 197 -2.07 -12.19 -19.58
N ALA A 198 -2.82 -11.58 -20.49
CA ALA A 198 -4.07 -12.13 -20.99
C ALA A 198 -3.81 -13.00 -22.23
N GLY A 199 -4.48 -14.15 -22.30
CA GLY A 199 -4.49 -15.00 -23.49
C GLY A 199 -3.41 -16.08 -23.54
N ARG A 200 -3.83 -17.30 -23.90
CA ARG A 200 -2.98 -18.45 -24.26
C ARG A 200 -3.53 -19.12 -25.51
N ARG A 201 -2.74 -20.00 -26.13
CA ARG A 201 -2.89 -20.65 -27.45
C ARG A 201 -4.32 -21.03 -27.93
N HIS A 202 -5.31 -21.20 -27.05
CA HIS A 202 -6.67 -21.63 -27.41
C HIS A 202 -7.81 -20.80 -26.80
N ARG A 203 -7.54 -19.70 -26.08
CA ARG A 203 -8.57 -18.78 -25.58
C ARG A 203 -8.30 -17.36 -26.05
N MET A 204 -9.36 -16.71 -26.54
CA MET A 204 -9.35 -15.26 -26.74
C MET A 204 -9.29 -14.57 -25.38
N ALA A 205 -8.55 -13.47 -25.31
CA ALA A 205 -8.51 -12.63 -24.14
C ALA A 205 -8.87 -11.19 -24.50
N VAL A 206 -9.49 -10.49 -23.55
CA VAL A 206 -9.94 -9.11 -23.72
C VAL A 206 -9.04 -8.18 -22.91
N ASN A 207 -8.37 -7.26 -23.61
CA ASN A 207 -7.57 -6.21 -22.98
C ASN A 207 -8.31 -4.88 -23.13
N LEU A 208 -8.67 -4.26 -22.01
CA LEU A 208 -9.36 -2.97 -21.99
C LEU A 208 -8.49 -1.92 -21.32
N THR A 209 -8.21 -0.82 -22.04
CA THR A 209 -7.50 0.34 -21.49
C THR A 209 -8.46 1.50 -21.34
N TYR A 210 -8.65 1.95 -20.11
CA TYR A 210 -9.39 3.16 -19.81
C TYR A 210 -8.45 4.38 -19.90
N ALA A 211 -8.77 5.33 -20.78
CA ALA A 211 -8.03 6.58 -20.90
C ALA A 211 -8.68 7.66 -20.03
N ARG A 212 -7.93 8.20 -19.07
CA ARG A 212 -8.40 9.27 -18.19
C ARG A 212 -8.32 10.64 -18.89
N PRO A 213 -8.97 11.69 -18.35
CA PRO A 213 -8.80 13.06 -18.84
C PRO A 213 -7.45 13.68 -18.42
N ALA A 214 -6.35 12.92 -18.52
CA ALA A 214 -4.98 13.38 -18.32
C ALA A 214 -4.32 13.64 -19.68
N SER A 215 -3.37 14.56 -19.75
CA SER A 215 -2.68 14.93 -21.01
C SER A 215 -2.04 13.72 -21.70
N HIS A 216 -1.34 12.87 -20.92
CA HIS A 216 -0.75 11.61 -21.39
C HIS A 216 -1.79 10.67 -22.00
N ASP A 217 -2.81 10.32 -21.20
CA ASP A 217 -3.87 9.38 -21.61
C ASP A 217 -4.63 9.89 -22.86
N ARG A 218 -4.90 11.20 -22.95
CA ARG A 218 -5.61 11.81 -24.09
C ARG A 218 -4.83 11.73 -25.39
N ALA A 219 -3.51 11.96 -25.35
CA ALA A 219 -2.66 11.85 -26.53
C ALA A 219 -2.70 10.44 -27.17
N TYR A 220 -2.80 9.40 -26.34
CA TYR A 220 -2.92 8.01 -26.80
C TYR A 220 -4.36 7.58 -27.07
N PHE A 221 -5.36 8.26 -26.50
CA PHE A 221 -6.75 8.05 -26.88
C PHE A 221 -7.03 8.58 -28.29
N ASP A 222 -6.49 9.77 -28.61
CA ASP A 222 -6.63 10.39 -29.93
C ASP A 222 -5.85 9.63 -31.03
N ASP A 223 -4.73 9.00 -30.66
CA ASP A 223 -3.91 8.18 -31.57
C ASP A 223 -3.37 6.90 -30.88
N PRO A 224 -4.19 5.84 -30.80
CA PRO A 224 -3.82 4.59 -30.12
C PRO A 224 -2.63 3.86 -30.77
N GLN A 225 -2.38 4.09 -32.06
CA GLN A 225 -1.31 3.40 -32.79
C GLN A 225 0.07 3.79 -32.24
N LYS A 226 0.24 5.02 -31.74
CA LYS A 226 1.50 5.44 -31.08
C LYS A 226 1.88 4.58 -29.89
N LEU A 227 0.90 4.10 -29.11
CA LEU A 227 1.16 3.21 -27.98
C LEU A 227 1.49 1.80 -28.44
N LEU A 228 0.71 1.26 -29.38
CA LEU A 228 0.81 -0.13 -29.83
C LEU A 228 2.07 -0.38 -30.67
N LEU A 229 2.44 0.59 -31.52
CA LEU A 229 3.60 0.55 -32.42
C LEU A 229 4.81 1.30 -31.85
N GLY A 230 4.71 1.81 -30.63
CA GLY A 230 5.79 2.56 -30.01
C GLY A 230 7.05 1.72 -29.85
N ARG A 231 8.21 2.33 -30.12
CA ARG A 231 9.50 1.64 -30.03
C ARG A 231 9.78 1.27 -28.58
N ILE A 232 10.10 0.01 -28.35
CA ILE A 232 10.59 -0.47 -27.06
C ILE A 232 12.10 -0.31 -27.07
N ASP A 233 12.59 0.70 -26.37
CA ASP A 233 14.03 0.89 -26.21
C ASP A 233 14.59 -0.13 -25.20
N PRO A 234 15.81 -0.65 -25.43
CA PRO A 234 16.48 -1.49 -24.46
C PRO A 234 16.75 -0.69 -23.17
N PRO A 235 16.72 -1.32 -21.98
CA PRO A 235 17.02 -0.64 -20.74
C PRO A 235 18.45 -0.07 -20.78
N SER A 236 18.58 1.21 -20.47
CA SER A 236 19.88 1.88 -20.32
C SER A 236 20.35 1.80 -18.87
N PHE A 237 21.59 1.38 -18.66
CA PHE A 237 22.22 1.39 -17.34
C PHE A 237 23.04 2.67 -17.16
N ASN A 238 22.89 3.35 -16.02
CA ASN A 238 23.76 4.47 -15.68
C ASN A 238 25.09 3.93 -15.12
N LEU A 239 26.04 3.68 -16.02
CA LEU A 239 27.39 3.23 -15.68
C LEU A 239 28.34 4.38 -15.29
N LYS A 240 27.83 5.62 -15.22
CA LYS A 240 28.57 6.77 -14.67
C LYS A 240 28.40 6.93 -13.17
N ASN A 241 27.57 6.10 -12.54
CA ASN A 241 27.27 6.20 -11.12
C ASN A 241 28.48 5.74 -10.26
N ASP A 242 29.23 6.71 -9.76
CA ASP A 242 30.39 6.49 -8.89
C ASP A 242 30.06 5.70 -7.61
N LEU A 243 28.89 5.89 -7.01
CA LEU A 243 28.48 5.10 -5.83
C LEU A 243 28.35 3.62 -6.17
N MET A 244 27.83 3.29 -7.36
CA MET A 244 27.72 1.91 -7.84
C MET A 244 29.11 1.31 -8.06
N VAL A 245 29.99 2.04 -8.76
CA VAL A 245 31.38 1.62 -9.02
C VAL A 245 32.11 1.34 -7.70
N ARG A 246 32.02 2.24 -6.72
CA ARG A 246 32.65 2.06 -5.39
C ARG A 246 32.16 0.80 -4.67
N LYS A 247 30.86 0.52 -4.66
CA LYS A 247 30.28 -0.69 -4.05
C LYS A 247 30.85 -1.96 -4.68
N HIS A 248 30.88 -2.01 -6.02
CA HIS A 248 31.41 -3.18 -6.74
C HIS A 248 32.93 -3.31 -6.59
N ALA A 249 33.69 -2.22 -6.58
CA ALA A 249 35.13 -2.24 -6.32
C ALA A 249 35.44 -2.88 -4.95
N ARG A 250 34.70 -2.52 -3.89
CA ARG A 250 34.84 -3.13 -2.55
C ARG A 250 34.49 -4.62 -2.56
N ALA A 251 33.48 -5.05 -3.32
CA ALA A 251 33.14 -6.46 -3.46
C ALA A 251 34.26 -7.26 -4.18
N VAL A 252 34.90 -6.67 -5.19
CA VAL A 252 36.07 -7.26 -5.84
C VAL A 252 37.25 -7.35 -4.86
N VAL A 253 37.56 -6.29 -4.11
CA VAL A 253 38.63 -6.32 -3.09
C VAL A 253 38.39 -7.42 -2.07
N LEU A 254 37.17 -7.55 -1.55
CA LEU A 254 36.82 -8.60 -0.60
C LEU A 254 37.01 -10.01 -1.20
N SER A 255 36.66 -10.18 -2.47
CA SER A 255 36.83 -11.45 -3.19
C SER A 255 38.31 -11.79 -3.37
N GLU A 256 39.13 -10.80 -3.72
CA GLU A 256 40.59 -10.96 -3.86
C GLU A 256 41.26 -11.23 -2.52
N LEU A 257 40.88 -10.55 -1.43
CA LEU A 257 41.38 -10.85 -0.08
C LEU A 257 41.08 -12.29 0.33
N ARG A 258 39.87 -12.79 0.04
CA ARG A 258 39.51 -14.20 0.27
C ARG A 258 40.33 -15.18 -0.58
N ARG A 259 40.74 -14.77 -1.79
CA ARG A 259 41.65 -15.55 -2.63
C ARG A 259 43.05 -15.59 -2.03
N LEU A 260 43.60 -14.44 -1.63
CA LEU A 260 44.94 -14.32 -1.03
C LEU A 260 45.08 -15.17 0.24
N ARG A 261 44.01 -15.32 1.02
CA ARG A 261 43.98 -16.25 2.16
C ARG A 261 44.40 -17.68 1.81
N VAL A 262 43.99 -18.18 0.65
CA VAL A 262 44.18 -19.58 0.23
C VAL A 262 45.37 -19.72 -0.73
N ASP A 263 45.97 -18.61 -1.14
CA ASP A 263 47.04 -18.58 -2.12
C ASP A 263 48.35 -19.19 -1.56
N SER A 264 48.77 -20.31 -2.14
CA SER A 264 49.98 -21.04 -1.73
C SER A 264 51.28 -20.30 -2.02
N THR A 265 51.24 -19.26 -2.88
CA THR A 265 52.42 -18.42 -3.19
C THR A 265 52.76 -17.44 -2.07
N LEU A 266 51.80 -17.15 -1.18
CA LEU A 266 52.00 -16.25 -0.05
C LEU A 266 52.54 -16.97 1.20
N SER A 267 53.40 -16.27 1.96
CA SER A 267 53.88 -16.77 3.24
C SER A 267 52.72 -17.06 4.20
N GLN A 268 52.92 -18.05 5.09
CA GLN A 268 51.90 -18.42 6.07
C GLN A 268 51.54 -17.24 6.99
N GLU A 269 52.49 -16.37 7.29
CA GLU A 269 52.30 -15.17 8.09
C GLU A 269 51.35 -14.16 7.42
N LEU A 270 51.57 -13.87 6.13
CA LEU A 270 50.70 -12.96 5.37
C LEU A 270 49.29 -13.53 5.24
N ARG A 271 49.14 -14.83 4.98
CA ARG A 271 47.83 -15.49 4.93
C ARG A 271 47.09 -15.41 6.26
N THR A 272 47.81 -15.57 7.36
CA THR A 272 47.24 -15.45 8.71
C THR A 272 46.80 -14.02 8.99
N ARG A 273 47.58 -13.01 8.59
CA ARG A 273 47.19 -11.60 8.72
C ARG A 273 45.95 -11.25 7.89
N VAL A 274 45.86 -11.73 6.66
CA VAL A 274 44.67 -11.54 5.82
C VAL A 274 43.43 -12.18 6.46
N GLN A 275 43.55 -13.41 6.95
CA GLN A 275 42.44 -14.10 7.64
C GLN A 275 42.03 -13.37 8.91
N ALA A 276 42.98 -12.93 9.74
CA ALA A 276 42.69 -12.17 10.95
C ALA A 276 41.97 -10.84 10.65
N ALA A 277 42.40 -10.12 9.61
CA ALA A 277 41.73 -8.88 9.19
C ALA A 277 40.31 -9.15 8.67
N LEU A 278 40.08 -10.23 7.92
CA LEU A 278 38.74 -10.63 7.46
C LEU A 278 37.82 -11.00 8.64
N ASP A 279 38.31 -11.78 9.60
CA ASP A 279 37.51 -12.20 10.77
C ASP A 279 37.17 -11.02 11.70
N GLN A 280 38.12 -10.08 11.86
CA GLN A 280 37.91 -8.86 12.64
C GLN A 280 36.94 -7.90 11.93
N CYS A 281 37.17 -7.61 10.65
CA CYS A 281 36.45 -6.55 9.94
C CYS A 281 35.13 -7.01 9.33
N PHE A 282 34.95 -8.31 9.08
CA PHE A 282 33.74 -8.90 8.52
C PHE A 282 33.27 -10.11 9.34
N PRO A 283 32.93 -9.93 10.63
CA PRO A 283 32.38 -11.00 11.46
C PRO A 283 31.05 -11.49 10.88
N PRO A 284 30.54 -12.68 11.23
CA PRO A 284 29.26 -13.16 10.70
C PRO A 284 28.06 -12.30 11.14
N LEU A 285 28.13 -11.67 12.31
CA LEU A 285 27.05 -10.85 12.87
C LEU A 285 27.61 -9.49 13.35
N VAL A 286 26.83 -8.43 13.12
CA VAL A 286 27.20 -7.06 13.53
C VAL A 286 27.29 -6.87 15.04
N LYS A 287 26.72 -7.79 15.83
CA LYS A 287 26.80 -7.77 17.30
C LYS A 287 28.25 -7.71 17.79
N THR A 288 29.19 -8.29 17.05
CA THR A 288 30.62 -8.30 17.39
C THR A 288 31.21 -6.88 17.42
N TRP A 289 30.72 -5.98 16.55
CA TRP A 289 31.14 -4.58 16.52
C TRP A 289 30.56 -3.75 17.67
N LEU A 290 29.38 -4.14 18.17
CA LEU A 290 28.60 -3.32 19.09
C LEU A 290 28.70 -3.78 20.55
N PHE A 291 28.81 -5.09 20.77
CA PHE A 291 28.80 -5.70 22.09
C PHE A 291 30.11 -6.42 22.40
N ASP A 292 30.45 -6.49 23.69
CA ASP A 292 31.53 -7.31 24.20
C ASP A 292 31.10 -8.78 24.38
N GLY A 293 32.04 -9.65 24.78
CA GLY A 293 31.76 -11.08 25.01
C GLY A 293 30.77 -11.36 26.15
N GLN A 294 30.45 -10.36 26.98
CA GLN A 294 29.49 -10.44 28.08
C GLN A 294 28.12 -9.85 27.70
N GLY A 295 27.97 -9.29 26.49
CA GLY A 295 26.72 -8.70 26.00
C GLY A 295 26.50 -7.25 26.42
N ASN A 296 27.53 -6.59 26.98
CA ASN A 296 27.51 -5.15 27.25
C ASN A 296 27.91 -4.36 26.01
N VAL A 297 27.44 -3.11 25.93
CA VAL A 297 27.82 -2.22 24.82
C VAL A 297 29.28 -1.85 24.97
N ARG A 298 30.06 -1.98 23.90
CA ARG A 298 31.48 -1.59 23.91
C ARG A 298 31.62 -0.11 24.23
N THR A 299 32.60 0.29 25.03
CA THR A 299 32.86 1.70 25.34
C THR A 299 33.54 2.42 24.18
N GLU A 300 34.42 1.72 23.46
CA GLU A 300 35.17 2.26 22.32
C GLU A 300 34.56 1.81 20.98
N VAL A 301 34.87 2.55 19.92
CA VAL A 301 34.49 2.18 18.55
C VAL A 301 35.29 0.93 18.15
N TYR A 302 34.63 -0.04 17.55
CA TYR A 302 35.29 -1.26 17.09
C TYR A 302 36.36 -0.93 16.05
N ASP A 303 37.58 -1.41 16.29
CA ASP A 303 38.70 -1.14 15.41
C ASP A 303 38.63 -2.01 14.15
N VAL A 304 38.64 -1.35 12.99
CA VAL A 304 38.68 -1.96 11.65
C VAL A 304 39.96 -1.61 10.90
N ASN A 305 40.95 -1.01 11.57
CA ASN A 305 42.20 -0.56 10.95
C ASN A 305 43.06 -1.72 10.43
N GLY A 306 42.90 -2.94 10.97
CA GLY A 306 43.57 -4.14 10.46
C GLY A 306 43.30 -4.38 8.96
N LEU A 307 42.13 -3.95 8.45
CA LEU A 307 41.83 -3.99 7.02
C LEU A 307 42.70 -3.01 6.21
N ALA A 308 42.96 -1.81 6.74
CA ALA A 308 43.77 -0.81 6.06
C ALA A 308 45.22 -1.30 5.87
N GLU A 309 45.81 -1.94 6.88
CA GLU A 309 47.16 -2.50 6.78
C GLU A 309 47.28 -3.57 5.70
N VAL A 310 46.31 -4.49 5.64
CA VAL A 310 46.28 -5.56 4.65
C VAL A 310 46.06 -5.01 3.24
N ILE A 311 45.18 -4.01 3.09
CA ILE A 311 44.96 -3.32 1.82
C ILE A 311 46.25 -2.62 1.37
N MET A 312 46.94 -1.90 2.25
CA MET A 312 48.20 -1.23 1.91
C MET A 312 49.28 -2.23 1.49
N THR A 313 49.38 -3.37 2.18
CA THR A 313 50.36 -4.42 1.87
C THR A 313 50.14 -5.04 0.48
N HIS A 314 48.88 -5.21 0.08
CA HIS A 314 48.51 -5.84 -1.20
C HIS A 314 47.93 -4.86 -2.22
N ARG A 315 48.19 -3.55 -2.05
CA ARG A 315 47.53 -2.48 -2.80
C ARG A 315 47.65 -2.63 -4.31
N GLU A 316 48.84 -2.93 -4.81
CA GLU A 316 49.11 -3.10 -6.24
C GLU A 316 48.28 -4.25 -6.83
N THR A 317 48.30 -5.41 -6.17
CA THR A 317 47.53 -6.59 -6.59
C THR A 317 46.02 -6.32 -6.57
N LEU A 318 45.52 -5.68 -5.49
CA LEU A 318 44.09 -5.37 -5.34
C LEU A 318 43.63 -4.37 -6.41
N THR A 319 44.39 -3.28 -6.60
CA THR A 319 44.08 -2.24 -7.59
C THR A 319 44.10 -2.81 -9.01
N ALA A 320 45.10 -3.62 -9.34
CA ALA A 320 45.18 -4.28 -10.65
C ALA A 320 44.02 -5.25 -10.90
N SER A 321 43.58 -6.00 -9.88
CA SER A 321 42.41 -6.87 -10.00
C SER A 321 41.11 -6.09 -10.19
N VAL A 322 40.91 -4.99 -9.44
CA VAL A 322 39.75 -4.11 -9.63
C VAL A 322 39.74 -3.52 -11.04
N GLN A 323 40.86 -2.94 -11.49
CA GLN A 323 41.00 -2.39 -12.85
C GLN A 323 40.72 -3.43 -13.92
N ARG A 324 41.21 -4.66 -13.77
CA ARG A 324 40.98 -5.76 -14.73
C ARG A 324 39.49 -6.09 -14.87
N VAL A 325 38.77 -6.15 -13.75
CA VAL A 325 37.32 -6.46 -13.76
C VAL A 325 36.56 -5.38 -14.53
N PHE A 326 36.80 -4.11 -14.21
CA PHE A 326 36.09 -3.00 -14.87
C PHE A 326 36.55 -2.81 -16.33
N ALA A 327 37.83 -2.95 -16.66
CA ALA A 327 38.34 -2.77 -18.01
C ALA A 327 37.82 -3.79 -19.04
N SER A 328 37.37 -4.97 -18.59
CA SER A 328 36.98 -6.06 -19.50
C SER A 328 35.68 -5.82 -20.28
N GLN A 329 34.72 -5.09 -19.71
CA GLN A 329 33.36 -4.97 -20.24
C GLN A 329 32.73 -3.58 -20.07
N TRP A 330 33.49 -2.57 -19.59
CA TRP A 330 32.95 -1.21 -19.46
C TRP A 330 32.86 -0.50 -20.81
N PRO A 331 31.75 0.19 -21.11
CA PRO A 331 31.64 0.96 -22.35
C PRO A 331 32.69 2.08 -22.43
N HIS A 332 33.28 2.25 -23.61
CA HIS A 332 34.27 3.31 -23.85
C HIS A 332 33.75 4.72 -23.50
N ALA A 333 32.47 4.97 -23.75
CA ALA A 333 31.81 6.25 -23.47
C ALA A 333 31.79 6.63 -21.98
N ASP A 334 31.84 5.64 -21.08
CA ASP A 334 31.74 5.82 -19.63
C ASP A 334 33.05 5.49 -18.89
N SER A 335 34.16 5.39 -19.64
CA SER A 335 35.48 5.03 -19.12
C SER A 335 35.99 5.97 -18.02
N GLY A 336 35.57 7.24 -18.02
CA GLY A 336 35.91 8.21 -16.97
C GLY A 336 35.42 7.80 -15.58
N ALA A 337 34.32 7.05 -15.47
CA ALA A 337 33.78 6.59 -14.18
C ALA A 337 34.62 5.47 -13.55
N VAL A 338 35.45 4.78 -14.34
CA VAL A 338 36.31 3.68 -13.92
C VAL A 338 37.79 4.01 -14.15
N ALA A 339 38.12 5.31 -14.10
CA ALA A 339 39.49 5.76 -14.22
C ALA A 339 40.40 5.08 -13.17
N PRO A 340 41.64 4.69 -13.52
CA PRO A 340 42.58 4.01 -12.62
C PRO A 340 42.71 4.67 -11.24
N GLU A 341 42.69 6.00 -11.20
CA GLU A 341 42.83 6.82 -10.00
C GLU A 341 41.61 6.69 -9.08
N LEU A 342 40.39 6.69 -9.66
CA LEU A 342 39.14 6.53 -8.92
C LEU A 342 39.01 5.13 -8.34
N LEU A 343 39.38 4.10 -9.10
CA LEU A 343 39.39 2.72 -8.63
C LEU A 343 40.41 2.52 -7.51
N ALA A 344 41.61 3.09 -7.63
CA ALA A 344 42.61 3.07 -6.57
C ALA A 344 42.11 3.78 -5.31
N LEU A 345 41.48 4.95 -5.45
CA LEU A 345 40.86 5.66 -4.33
C LEU A 345 39.77 4.84 -3.65
N ALA A 346 38.96 4.10 -4.40
CA ALA A 346 37.93 3.21 -3.86
C ALA A 346 38.53 2.05 -3.04
N VAL A 347 39.68 1.51 -3.47
CA VAL A 347 40.45 0.50 -2.73
C VAL A 347 41.01 1.10 -1.43
N ASP A 348 41.66 2.26 -1.53
CA ASP A 348 42.32 2.93 -0.39
C ASP A 348 41.32 3.36 0.70
N ARG A 349 40.14 3.81 0.29
CA ARG A 349 39.09 4.27 1.22
C ARG A 349 38.25 3.16 1.83
N MET A 350 38.39 1.92 1.37
CA MET A 350 37.54 0.81 1.80
C MET A 350 37.49 0.65 3.33
N ALA A 351 38.64 0.64 4.00
CA ALA A 351 38.70 0.50 5.46
C ALA A 351 38.11 1.72 6.20
N ALA A 352 38.39 2.94 5.72
CA ALA A 352 37.85 4.17 6.31
C ALA A 352 36.32 4.24 6.19
N ASP A 353 35.80 3.88 5.02
CA ASP A 353 34.36 3.87 4.74
C ASP A 353 33.64 2.77 5.55
N LEU A 354 34.28 1.62 5.80
CA LEU A 354 33.76 0.61 6.73
C LEU A 354 33.64 1.17 8.16
N GLY A 355 34.65 1.92 8.61
CA GLY A 355 34.63 2.61 9.91
C GLY A 355 33.54 3.67 10.02
N VAL A 356 33.10 4.27 8.90
CA VAL A 356 31.92 5.16 8.88
C VAL A 356 30.65 4.37 9.19
N VAL A 357 30.47 3.20 8.56
CA VAL A 357 29.29 2.33 8.79
C VAL A 357 29.24 1.83 10.23
N VAL A 358 30.36 1.33 10.76
CA VAL A 358 30.44 0.86 12.16
C VAL A 358 30.08 1.98 13.15
N ARG A 359 30.57 3.20 12.92
CA ARG A 359 30.20 4.36 13.74
C ARG A 359 28.73 4.73 13.61
N ALA A 360 28.15 4.64 12.40
CA ALA A 360 26.73 4.89 12.19
C ALA A 360 25.86 3.89 12.97
N LEU A 361 26.17 2.59 12.90
CA LEU A 361 25.47 1.55 13.67
C LEU A 361 25.57 1.78 15.19
N ARG A 362 26.77 2.14 15.67
CA ARG A 362 26.98 2.49 17.09
C ARG A 362 26.12 3.68 17.51
N ARG A 363 26.05 4.75 16.69
CA ARG A 363 25.22 5.92 16.97
C ARG A 363 23.74 5.56 17.07
N ARG A 364 23.24 4.71 16.18
CA ARG A 364 21.84 4.20 16.21
C ARG A 364 21.56 3.40 17.49
N LEU A 365 22.50 2.55 17.91
CA LEU A 365 22.39 1.81 19.17
C LEU A 365 22.40 2.75 20.38
N GLN A 366 23.32 3.72 20.42
CA GLN A 366 23.42 4.67 21.52
C GLN A 366 22.16 5.51 21.65
N TRP A 367 21.63 6.02 20.55
CA TRP A 367 20.36 6.74 20.53
C TRP A 367 19.23 5.90 21.15
N ALA A 368 19.12 4.63 20.78
CA ALA A 368 18.08 3.75 21.32
C ALA A 368 18.22 3.53 22.84
N LEU A 369 19.45 3.41 23.34
CA LEU A 369 19.74 3.28 24.77
C LEU A 369 19.42 4.57 25.52
N ASP A 370 19.78 5.73 24.97
CA ASP A 370 19.51 7.03 25.55
C ASP A 370 18.00 7.30 25.63
N GLN A 371 17.25 6.93 24.58
CA GLN A 371 15.78 7.00 24.61
C GLN A 371 15.18 6.04 25.65
N GLN A 372 15.70 4.81 25.79
CA GLN A 372 15.23 3.91 26.85
C GLN A 372 15.50 4.47 28.24
N ALA A 373 16.68 5.05 28.48
CA ALA A 373 17.01 5.67 29.76
C ALA A 373 16.07 6.85 30.05
N ARG A 374 15.87 7.75 29.08
CA ARG A 374 14.94 8.88 29.17
C ARG A 374 13.51 8.42 29.48
N LEU A 375 13.01 7.41 28.77
CA LEU A 375 11.65 6.88 28.96
C LEU A 375 11.52 6.18 30.32
N SER A 376 12.54 5.45 30.78
CA SER A 376 12.55 4.87 32.12
C SER A 376 12.44 5.94 33.20
N THR A 377 13.19 7.04 33.08
CA THR A 377 13.06 8.20 33.99
C THR A 377 11.68 8.84 33.91
N ALA A 378 11.13 9.05 32.71
CA ALA A 378 9.79 9.59 32.53
C ALA A 378 8.71 8.71 33.17
N LYS A 379 8.84 7.38 33.03
CA LYS A 379 7.94 6.38 33.64
C LYS A 379 8.00 6.41 35.16
N GLN A 380 9.18 6.60 35.74
CA GLN A 380 9.34 6.77 37.19
C GLN A 380 8.69 8.06 37.70
N GLN A 381 8.74 9.15 36.92
CA GLN A 381 8.16 10.44 37.29
C GLN A 381 6.64 10.51 37.11
N LYS A 382 6.12 10.00 35.98
CA LYS A 382 4.70 10.08 35.59
C LYS A 382 3.88 8.86 36.05
N GLY A 383 4.52 7.76 36.44
CA GLY A 383 3.89 6.47 36.78
C GLY A 383 3.51 5.63 35.56
N ALA A 384 2.98 6.23 34.49
CA ALA A 384 2.71 5.59 33.21
C ALA A 384 3.27 6.42 32.06
N LEU A 385 3.64 5.73 30.97
CA LEU A 385 4.06 6.37 29.72
C LEU A 385 2.82 6.66 28.87
N ASP A 386 2.89 7.75 28.11
CA ASP A 386 1.88 8.04 27.09
C ASP A 386 1.93 6.94 25.98
N PRO A 387 0.85 6.67 25.23
CA PRO A 387 0.84 5.62 24.20
C PRO A 387 1.99 5.72 23.19
N ASP A 388 2.39 6.95 22.83
CA ASP A 388 3.51 7.23 21.93
C ASP A 388 4.88 6.93 22.59
N GLU A 389 4.99 7.22 23.89
CA GLU A 389 6.18 6.92 24.70
C GLU A 389 6.32 5.40 24.91
N GLU A 390 5.22 4.67 25.15
CA GLU A 390 5.21 3.20 25.18
C GLU A 390 5.60 2.58 23.84
N ALA A 391 5.10 3.14 22.73
CA ALA A 391 5.47 2.70 21.39
C ALA A 391 6.98 2.91 21.15
N LEU A 392 7.53 4.07 21.54
CA LEU A 392 8.96 4.35 21.48
C LEU A 392 9.78 3.39 22.36
N GLU A 393 9.34 3.10 23.60
CA GLU A 393 10.01 2.14 24.51
C GLU A 393 10.13 0.75 23.87
N ARG A 394 9.02 0.25 23.30
CA ARG A 394 8.97 -1.04 22.60
C ARG A 394 9.88 -1.04 21.36
N ARG A 395 9.92 0.06 20.59
CA ARG A 395 10.81 0.21 19.42
C ARG A 395 12.28 0.09 19.81
N CYS A 396 12.73 0.92 20.75
CA CYS A 396 14.13 0.93 21.17
C CYS A 396 14.52 -0.43 21.76
N SER A 397 13.64 -1.04 22.57
CA SER A 397 13.88 -2.39 23.09
C SER A 397 14.03 -3.42 21.98
N ARG A 398 13.22 -3.34 20.91
CA ARG A 398 13.30 -4.28 19.80
C ARG A 398 14.59 -4.11 19.00
N LEU A 399 14.96 -2.88 18.66
CA LEU A 399 16.22 -2.59 17.96
C LEU A 399 17.42 -3.15 18.73
N ILE A 400 17.44 -2.97 20.05
CA ILE A 400 18.51 -3.51 20.91
C ILE A 400 18.51 -5.05 20.89
N ARG A 401 17.33 -5.70 20.98
CA ARG A 401 17.24 -7.18 20.92
C ARG A 401 17.67 -7.73 19.55
N ARG A 402 17.30 -7.08 18.45
CA ARG A 402 17.78 -7.41 17.10
C ARG A 402 19.28 -7.31 17.00
N LEU A 403 19.87 -6.18 17.38
CA LEU A 403 21.33 -6.00 17.35
C LEU A 403 22.07 -6.97 18.27
N LYS A 404 21.45 -7.41 19.38
CA LYS A 404 21.99 -8.47 20.25
C LYS A 404 21.83 -9.88 19.67
N GLY A 405 21.00 -10.06 18.64
CA GLY A 405 20.66 -11.37 18.07
C GLY A 405 19.80 -12.24 19.00
N THR A 406 19.07 -11.63 19.94
CA THR A 406 18.19 -12.35 20.89
C THR A 406 16.73 -12.41 20.44
N GLU A 407 16.40 -11.77 19.31
CA GLU A 407 15.09 -11.84 18.68
C GLU A 407 15.13 -12.89 17.56
N ASN A 408 14.27 -13.90 17.67
CA ASN A 408 14.10 -14.89 16.60
C ASN A 408 13.32 -14.27 15.45
N ARG A 409 13.85 -14.35 14.21
CA ARG A 409 13.14 -13.91 13.01
C ARG A 409 11.82 -14.68 12.89
N GLY A 410 10.70 -13.96 12.73
CA GLY A 410 9.43 -14.57 12.36
C GLY A 410 9.46 -15.05 10.90
N ARG A 411 8.54 -15.95 10.52
CA ARG A 411 8.35 -16.37 9.10
C ARG A 411 7.96 -15.21 8.16
N SER A 412 7.55 -14.05 8.69
CA SER A 412 7.29 -12.83 7.93
C SER A 412 8.55 -11.99 7.67
N ASP A 413 9.62 -12.19 8.45
CA ASP A 413 10.88 -11.42 8.36
C ASP A 413 11.96 -12.17 7.55
N SER A 414 11.64 -13.33 6.99
CA SER A 414 12.60 -14.23 6.33
C SER A 414 13.04 -13.80 4.94
N GLU A 415 12.40 -12.79 4.32
CA GLU A 415 12.67 -12.38 2.94
C GLU A 415 13.22 -10.95 2.79
N GLY A 416 13.60 -10.32 3.91
CA GLY A 416 14.43 -9.11 3.93
C GLY A 416 15.92 -9.45 4.04
N VAL A 417 16.79 -8.54 3.56
CA VAL A 417 18.23 -8.59 3.88
C VAL A 417 18.37 -8.73 5.40
N ASP A 418 19.21 -9.65 5.85
CA ASP A 418 19.38 -9.86 7.28
C ASP A 418 20.03 -8.61 7.92
N ASP A 419 19.23 -7.88 8.70
CA ASP A 419 19.64 -6.67 9.41
C ASP A 419 20.63 -6.94 10.56
N THR A 420 21.02 -8.20 10.78
CA THR A 420 21.99 -8.63 11.80
C THR A 420 23.23 -9.31 11.19
N GLU A 421 23.10 -9.91 10.02
CA GLU A 421 24.21 -10.47 9.26
C GLU A 421 25.04 -9.34 8.65
N THR A 422 26.36 -9.45 8.75
CA THR A 422 27.26 -8.36 8.40
C THR A 422 27.19 -7.96 6.94
N PHE A 423 27.20 -8.90 6.00
CA PHE A 423 27.12 -8.55 4.58
C PHE A 423 25.77 -7.95 4.20
N GLY A 424 24.68 -8.43 4.83
CA GLY A 424 23.36 -7.86 4.71
C GLY A 424 23.29 -6.42 5.19
N VAL A 425 23.77 -6.13 6.40
CA VAL A 425 23.84 -4.77 6.92
C VAL A 425 24.73 -3.87 6.06
N LEU A 426 25.88 -4.37 5.59
CA LEU A 426 26.75 -3.61 4.71
C LEU A 426 26.11 -3.31 3.34
N ALA A 427 25.28 -4.20 2.81
CA ALA A 427 24.50 -3.93 1.60
C ALA A 427 23.41 -2.87 1.85
N LEU A 428 22.70 -2.96 2.98
CA LEU A 428 21.66 -2.02 3.40
C LEU A 428 22.22 -0.60 3.63
N GLU A 429 23.38 -0.49 4.27
CA GLU A 429 24.07 0.79 4.50
C GLU A 429 24.76 1.33 3.23
N GLY A 430 24.65 0.63 2.10
CA GLY A 430 25.25 1.05 0.84
C GLY A 430 26.77 0.96 0.81
N TYR A 431 27.37 0.15 1.67
CA TYR A 431 28.80 -0.15 1.63
C TYR A 431 29.13 -1.20 0.56
N LEU A 432 28.27 -2.22 0.42
CA LEU A 432 28.35 -3.28 -0.60
C LEU A 432 27.17 -3.22 -1.59
N PRO A 433 27.24 -3.93 -2.72
CA PRO A 433 26.10 -4.10 -3.63
C PRO A 433 24.99 -4.90 -2.95
N GLY A 434 23.76 -4.38 -2.98
CA GLY A 434 22.55 -5.09 -2.55
C GLY A 434 21.74 -5.52 -3.77
N TYR A 435 21.65 -6.83 -4.02
CA TYR A 435 20.89 -7.40 -5.15
C TYR A 435 19.50 -7.93 -4.72
N GLY A 436 19.10 -7.69 -3.47
CA GLY A 436 17.76 -8.04 -2.99
C GLY A 436 16.69 -7.11 -3.57
N LEU A 437 15.44 -7.58 -3.64
CA LEU A 437 14.29 -6.78 -4.09
C LEU A 437 13.98 -5.60 -3.15
N ASP A 438 14.43 -5.68 -1.90
CA ASP A 438 14.17 -4.70 -0.84
C ASP A 438 15.34 -3.71 -0.68
N VAL A 439 15.62 -2.95 -1.75
CA VAL A 439 16.80 -2.05 -1.88
C VAL A 439 16.70 -0.74 -1.08
N GLY A 440 15.70 -0.62 -0.21
CA GLY A 440 15.44 0.59 0.55
C GLY A 440 16.32 0.70 1.80
N THR A 441 17.07 1.80 1.92
CA THR A 441 17.82 2.08 3.15
C THR A 441 16.93 2.62 4.26
N ILE A 442 15.80 3.22 3.88
CA ILE A 442 14.92 3.95 4.78
C ILE A 442 13.67 3.13 5.05
N ALA A 443 13.42 2.81 6.32
CA ALA A 443 12.31 1.99 6.75
C ALA A 443 11.11 2.83 7.16
N VAL A 444 9.94 2.34 6.82
CA VAL A 444 8.65 2.81 7.30
C VAL A 444 8.01 1.72 8.12
N THR A 445 7.70 1.98 9.39
CA THR A 445 7.13 0.95 10.28
C THR A 445 5.78 1.39 10.83
N HIS A 446 4.78 0.52 10.72
CA HIS A 446 3.53 0.69 11.46
C HIS A 446 3.56 -0.16 12.73
N LEU A 447 3.26 0.46 13.87
CA LEU A 447 3.09 -0.22 15.15
C LEU A 447 1.62 -0.20 15.56
N PRO A 448 1.04 -1.36 15.90
CA PRO A 448 -0.34 -1.40 16.36
C PRO A 448 -0.51 -0.67 17.71
N PRO A 449 -1.64 0.01 17.91
CA PRO A 449 -1.94 0.61 19.19
C PRO A 449 -2.05 -0.47 20.30
N PRO A 450 -1.62 -0.17 21.55
CA PRO A 450 -1.60 -1.14 22.65
C PRO A 450 -2.95 -1.75 23.04
N ARG A 451 -4.06 -1.10 22.68
CA ARG A 451 -5.42 -1.46 23.08
C ARG A 451 -6.37 -1.30 21.90
N GLY A 452 -6.50 -2.35 21.10
CA GLY A 452 -7.52 -2.44 20.06
C GLY A 452 -7.68 -3.88 19.59
N ASN A 453 -8.89 -4.43 19.68
CA ASN A 453 -9.27 -5.74 19.13
C ASN A 453 -9.36 -5.71 17.58
N LEU A 454 -8.57 -4.88 16.91
CA LEU A 454 -8.51 -4.81 15.45
C LEU A 454 -7.49 -5.83 14.97
N VAL A 455 -7.98 -7.05 14.73
CA VAL A 455 -7.21 -8.19 14.21
C VAL A 455 -6.47 -7.88 12.90
N ASP A 456 -6.94 -6.87 12.14
CA ASP A 456 -6.39 -6.47 10.84
C ASP A 456 -5.21 -5.48 10.89
N LEU A 457 -4.91 -4.85 12.04
CA LEU A 457 -3.77 -3.92 12.16
C LEU A 457 -2.55 -4.65 12.70
N GLN A 458 -2.04 -5.62 11.96
CA GLN A 458 -0.76 -6.25 12.32
C GLN A 458 0.39 -5.26 12.14
N GLN A 459 1.46 -5.47 12.92
CA GLN A 459 2.69 -4.74 12.70
C GLN A 459 3.31 -5.14 11.36
N TRP A 460 3.77 -4.15 10.60
CA TRP A 460 4.52 -4.38 9.37
C TRP A 460 5.56 -3.28 9.18
N SER A 461 6.59 -3.58 8.39
CA SER A 461 7.59 -2.60 7.96
C SER A 461 7.78 -2.70 6.45
N LEU A 462 7.95 -1.54 5.81
CA LEU A 462 8.26 -1.44 4.38
C LEU A 462 9.53 -0.62 4.22
N ARG A 463 10.48 -1.10 3.42
CA ARG A 463 11.66 -0.31 3.06
C ARG A 463 11.41 0.50 1.80
N ARG A 464 12.03 1.68 1.74
CA ARG A 464 11.90 2.65 0.65
C ARG A 464 13.28 3.10 0.17
N ALA A 465 13.45 3.14 -1.15
CA ALA A 465 14.59 3.81 -1.76
C ALA A 465 14.54 5.31 -1.47
N ASN A 466 15.70 5.97 -1.36
CA ASN A 466 15.80 7.37 -0.91
C ASN A 466 14.90 8.33 -1.70
N GLY A 467 14.82 8.18 -3.02
CA GLY A 467 13.97 9.03 -3.87
C GLY A 467 12.47 8.86 -3.62
N LEU A 468 12.02 7.64 -3.27
CA LEU A 468 10.62 7.38 -2.92
C LEU A 468 10.34 7.84 -1.48
N ALA A 469 11.29 7.61 -0.56
CA ALA A 469 11.21 8.07 0.82
C ALA A 469 11.07 9.59 0.90
N LEU A 470 11.82 10.35 0.10
CA LEU A 470 11.70 11.80 -0.03
C LEU A 470 10.29 12.29 -0.40
N ARG A 471 9.47 11.44 -1.03
CA ARG A 471 8.09 11.76 -1.40
C ARG A 471 7.10 11.25 -0.37
N GLU A 472 7.26 10.02 0.10
CA GLU A 472 6.27 9.37 0.97
C GLU A 472 6.43 9.76 2.44
N HIS A 473 7.66 10.00 2.90
CA HIS A 473 7.94 10.22 4.33
C HIS A 473 7.63 11.66 4.75
N VAL A 474 7.33 12.57 3.82
CA VAL A 474 7.07 13.99 4.12
C VAL A 474 5.86 14.13 5.07
N PRO A 475 5.97 14.93 6.15
CA PRO A 475 4.84 15.20 7.03
C PRO A 475 3.61 15.66 6.24
N GLY A 476 2.45 15.05 6.53
CA GLY A 476 1.19 15.37 5.86
C GLY A 476 0.87 14.53 4.63
N ASN A 477 1.80 13.71 4.14
CA ASN A 477 1.49 12.69 3.13
C ASN A 477 0.86 11.44 3.77
N LEU A 478 0.26 10.59 2.93
CA LEU A 478 -0.35 9.33 3.34
C LEU A 478 0.35 8.16 2.66
N VAL A 479 0.73 7.18 3.46
CA VAL A 479 1.18 5.86 3.01
C VAL A 479 -0.03 4.93 3.06
N TYR A 480 -0.33 4.31 1.93
CA TYR A 480 -1.37 3.30 1.81
C TYR A 480 -0.70 1.93 1.96
N ALA A 481 -1.32 1.03 2.74
CA ALA A 481 -0.88 -0.35 2.87
C ALA A 481 -1.99 -1.18 3.52
N ASN A 482 -2.11 -2.46 3.19
CA ASN A 482 -3.01 -3.40 3.86
C ASN A 482 -4.46 -2.87 4.02
N ASN A 483 -5.05 -2.27 2.98
CA ASN A 483 -6.39 -1.62 3.00
C ASN A 483 -6.57 -0.45 3.98
N HIS A 484 -5.47 0.09 4.51
CA HIS A 484 -5.48 1.20 5.45
C HIS A 484 -4.63 2.38 4.97
N ARG A 485 -4.94 3.55 5.53
CA ARG A 485 -4.22 4.81 5.38
C ARG A 485 -3.37 5.02 6.61
N PHE A 486 -2.13 5.45 6.38
CA PHE A 486 -1.15 5.69 7.41
C PHE A 486 -0.47 7.05 7.20
N ALA A 487 -0.23 7.78 8.29
CA ALA A 487 0.44 9.07 8.24
C ALA A 487 1.86 8.96 8.83
N PRO A 488 2.90 9.45 8.11
CA PRO A 488 4.24 9.64 8.67
C PRO A 488 4.16 10.61 9.85
N ARG A 489 4.51 10.15 11.05
CA ARG A 489 4.36 10.93 12.29
C ARG A 489 5.65 11.02 13.09
N PHE A 490 6.35 9.91 13.26
CA PHE A 490 7.52 9.87 14.14
C PHE A 490 8.78 9.64 13.31
N PHE A 491 9.50 10.73 13.08
CA PHE A 491 10.75 10.74 12.34
C PHE A 491 11.90 10.33 13.27
N GLN A 492 12.82 9.51 12.78
CA GLN A 492 14.00 9.04 13.50
C GLN A 492 15.27 9.73 12.98
N PRO A 493 15.44 11.05 13.20
CA PRO A 493 16.56 11.79 12.64
C PRO A 493 17.88 11.17 13.10
N GLN A 494 18.78 10.94 12.15
CA GLN A 494 20.16 10.62 12.51
C GLN A 494 20.80 11.85 13.15
N PRO A 495 21.72 11.68 14.12
CA PRO A 495 22.42 12.79 14.77
C PRO A 495 23.43 13.52 13.86
N GLU A 496 23.31 13.36 12.54
CA GLU A 496 24.04 14.19 11.58
C GLU A 496 23.48 15.61 11.66
N GLY A 497 24.38 16.59 11.66
CA GLY A 497 24.04 17.99 11.97
C GLY A 497 22.86 18.47 11.13
N THR A 498 21.86 19.02 11.81
CA THR A 498 20.70 19.62 11.16
C THR A 498 21.17 20.83 10.37
N GLU A 499 21.26 20.71 9.04
CA GLU A 499 21.66 21.82 8.19
C GLU A 499 20.63 22.94 8.28
N VAL A 500 21.10 24.18 8.36
CA VAL A 500 20.23 25.36 8.34
C VAL A 500 20.35 26.02 6.98
N PHE A 501 19.21 26.30 6.37
CA PHE A 501 19.10 27.06 5.15
C PHE A 501 18.54 28.44 5.48
N GLN A 502 19.18 29.48 4.97
CA GLN A 502 18.66 30.83 5.03
C GLN A 502 17.82 31.07 3.77
N VAL A 503 16.58 31.50 3.97
CA VAL A 503 15.61 31.79 2.93
C VAL A 503 15.41 33.30 2.86
N ASP A 504 15.77 33.87 1.72
CA ASP A 504 15.42 35.24 1.38
C ASP A 504 14.18 35.22 0.47
N PRO A 505 12.97 35.48 1.02
CA PRO A 505 11.75 35.48 0.23
C PRO A 505 11.68 36.65 -0.76
N VAL A 506 12.47 37.71 -0.58
CA VAL A 506 12.49 38.86 -1.49
C VAL A 506 13.35 38.57 -2.72
N ALA A 507 14.47 37.88 -2.51
CA ALA A 507 15.38 37.46 -3.59
C ALA A 507 15.03 36.09 -4.20
N GLU A 508 13.98 35.42 -3.71
CA GLU A 508 13.61 34.04 -4.08
C GLU A 508 14.79 33.05 -3.99
N ALA A 509 15.68 33.27 -3.01
CA ALA A 509 16.94 32.54 -2.88
C ALA A 509 17.01 31.75 -1.59
N VAL A 510 17.58 30.54 -1.68
CA VAL A 510 17.88 29.67 -0.54
C VAL A 510 19.39 29.43 -0.49
N SER A 511 20.04 29.83 0.60
CA SER A 511 21.48 29.66 0.79
C SER A 511 21.78 28.79 2.02
N HIS A 512 22.74 27.88 1.90
CA HIS A 512 23.17 27.02 3.00
C HIS A 512 23.92 27.83 4.08
N ALA A 513 23.40 27.83 5.31
CA ALA A 513 23.93 28.58 6.46
C ALA A 513 24.75 27.71 7.43
N GLY A 514 24.91 26.41 7.15
CA GLY A 514 25.72 25.50 7.96
C GLY A 514 25.01 25.01 9.23
N VAL A 515 25.70 25.07 10.37
CA VAL A 515 25.26 24.52 11.68
C VAL A 515 24.42 25.57 12.44
N PRO A 516 23.37 25.19 13.18
CA PRO A 516 22.56 26.13 13.96
C PRO A 516 23.42 26.94 14.94
N GLY A 517 23.47 28.28 14.74
CA GLY A 517 24.24 29.20 15.60
C GLY A 517 24.77 30.48 14.94
N GLY A 518 24.69 30.63 13.61
CA GLY A 518 25.11 31.85 12.90
C GLY A 518 24.12 33.02 13.08
N MET A 519 24.64 34.25 13.25
CA MET A 519 23.84 35.48 13.31
C MET A 519 22.92 35.61 12.09
N ALA A 520 21.62 35.55 12.31
CA ALA A 520 20.61 35.81 11.28
C ALA A 520 20.60 37.30 10.92
N THR A 521 20.55 37.62 9.63
CA THR A 521 20.16 38.96 9.18
C THR A 521 18.65 39.12 9.40
N LEU A 522 18.21 40.26 9.95
CA LEU A 522 16.83 40.54 10.39
C LEU A 522 15.72 40.34 9.32
N ALA A 523 16.09 40.16 8.05
CA ALA A 523 15.16 40.03 6.93
C ALA A 523 15.04 38.61 6.34
N ALA A 524 15.89 37.66 6.73
CA ALA A 524 15.93 36.32 6.15
C ALA A 524 15.40 35.25 7.12
N GLY A 525 14.48 34.42 6.66
CA GLY A 525 13.97 33.28 7.42
C GLY A 525 15.01 32.15 7.50
N GLN A 526 14.95 31.33 8.55
CA GLN A 526 15.76 30.11 8.65
C GLN A 526 14.87 28.88 8.52
N LEU A 527 15.27 27.95 7.66
CA LEU A 527 14.70 26.62 7.54
C LEU A 527 15.71 25.60 8.07
N VAL A 528 15.24 24.76 8.98
CA VAL A 528 16.03 23.67 9.56
C VAL A 528 15.74 22.42 8.74
N ALA A 529 16.76 21.88 8.06
CA ALA A 529 16.63 20.72 7.20
C ALA A 529 16.65 19.43 8.02
N MET A 530 15.74 18.52 7.74
CA MET A 530 15.75 17.19 8.36
C MET A 530 16.32 16.18 7.36
N PRO A 531 17.39 15.43 7.72
CA PRO A 531 17.86 14.37 6.85
C PRO A 531 16.76 13.32 6.67
N VAL A 532 16.69 12.72 5.49
CA VAL A 532 15.73 11.64 5.24
C VAL A 532 16.04 10.48 6.18
N CYS A 533 15.05 10.04 6.93
CA CYS A 533 15.24 9.08 8.00
C CYS A 533 14.10 8.07 8.04
N ASP A 534 14.28 7.02 8.85
CA ASP A 534 13.24 6.06 9.14
C ASP A 534 12.05 6.78 9.79
N VAL A 535 10.84 6.34 9.44
CA VAL A 535 9.61 6.97 9.93
C VAL A 535 8.62 5.94 10.41
N ASP A 536 7.99 6.22 11.55
CA ASP A 536 6.87 5.41 12.01
C ASP A 536 5.53 6.03 11.60
N LEU A 537 4.64 5.13 11.22
CA LEU A 537 3.33 5.39 10.68
C LEU A 537 2.26 5.26 11.74
N ALA A 538 1.50 6.33 11.94
CA ALA A 538 0.24 6.25 12.67
C ALA A 538 -0.87 5.79 11.73
N HIS A 539 -1.71 4.87 12.18
CA HIS A 539 -2.95 4.55 11.47
C HIS A 539 -3.84 5.80 11.41
N ALA A 540 -4.29 6.14 10.20
CA ALA A 540 -5.20 7.26 9.99
C ALA A 540 -6.65 6.75 9.88
N SER A 541 -6.91 5.76 9.00
CA SER A 541 -8.25 5.22 8.75
C SER A 541 -8.22 4.08 7.73
N THR A 542 -9.34 3.40 7.50
CA THR A 542 -9.53 2.52 6.33
C THR A 542 -9.60 3.34 5.04
N ILE A 543 -9.23 2.71 3.93
CA ILE A 543 -9.49 3.25 2.59
C ILE A 543 -11.00 3.17 2.36
N SER A 544 -11.62 4.29 1.96
CA SER A 544 -13.04 4.39 1.63
C SER A 544 -13.19 4.52 0.11
N ASP A 545 -14.28 3.98 -0.44
CA ASP A 545 -14.60 4.06 -1.86
C ASP A 545 -14.95 5.50 -2.31
N ASP A 546 -15.32 6.39 -1.38
CA ASP A 546 -15.74 7.78 -1.63
C ASP A 546 -14.57 8.79 -1.68
N GLU A 547 -13.34 8.33 -1.85
CA GLU A 547 -12.15 9.20 -1.82
C GLU A 547 -11.94 9.90 -3.17
N ASP A 548 -12.61 11.05 -3.37
CA ASP A 548 -12.54 11.83 -4.62
C ASP A 548 -11.17 12.49 -4.88
N PHE A 549 -10.39 12.77 -3.83
CA PHE A 549 -9.10 13.47 -3.94
C PHE A 549 -8.02 12.82 -3.07
N ARG A 550 -6.98 12.28 -3.71
CA ARG A 550 -5.73 11.90 -3.06
C ARG A 550 -4.88 13.15 -2.87
N PHE A 551 -4.80 13.65 -1.64
CA PHE A 551 -3.93 14.77 -1.32
C PHE A 551 -2.49 14.29 -1.17
N GLN A 552 -1.59 14.82 -1.98
CA GLN A 552 -0.15 14.69 -1.82
C GLN A 552 0.42 16.10 -1.78
N LEU A 553 1.16 16.45 -0.73
CA LEU A 553 1.91 17.70 -0.70
C LEU A 553 2.90 17.70 -1.85
N GLY A 554 2.93 18.78 -2.63
CA GLY A 554 3.88 18.95 -3.71
C GLY A 554 5.30 18.92 -3.15
N VAL A 555 6.08 17.92 -3.56
CA VAL A 555 7.50 17.81 -3.22
C VAL A 555 8.31 18.32 -4.40
N THR A 556 9.02 19.43 -4.20
CA THR A 556 9.99 19.94 -5.18
C THR A 556 11.38 19.47 -4.77
N VAL A 557 12.04 18.71 -5.64
CA VAL A 557 13.41 18.27 -5.44
C VAL A 557 14.34 19.31 -6.06
N PHE A 558 15.03 20.08 -5.23
CA PHE A 558 16.12 20.95 -5.66
C PHE A 558 17.42 20.14 -5.59
N GLY A 559 17.93 19.70 -6.74
CA GLY A 559 19.22 19.01 -6.84
C GLY A 559 20.13 19.71 -7.84
N TYR A 560 21.43 19.75 -7.55
CA TYR A 560 22.44 20.01 -8.56
C TYR A 560 22.52 18.79 -9.48
N GLU A 561 22.09 18.92 -10.73
CA GLU A 561 22.69 18.13 -11.80
C GLU A 561 24.15 18.60 -11.92
N GLN A 562 25.10 17.75 -11.53
CA GLN A 562 26.47 17.81 -12.02
C GLN A 562 26.71 16.63 -12.95
#